data_AF-A0A2N5RX07-F1
#
_entry.id   AF-A0A2N5RX07-F1
#
_cell.length_a   1.000
_cell.length_b   1.000
_cell.length_c   1.000
_cell.angle_alpha   90.00
_cell.angle_beta   90.00
_cell.angle_gamma   90.00
#
_symmetry.space_group_name_H-M   'P 1'
#
loop_
_entity.id
_entity.type
_entity.pdbx_description
1 polymer ?
#
loop_
_entity_poly.entity_id
_entity_poly.type
_entity_poly.pdbx_seq_one_letter_code
_entity_poly.pdbx_strand_id
1 'polypeptide(L)'
;MNIRHLLQAYEYLYHVGEAKDWLELVLEMNQDDGLIPAASPCLPHPAGSPMESLSGGLPDLSASADPTTTTTHQLHNLSVTEFPQTLRDGVIPARLVRRFRGREHVPRIFIHPKLQYRHSNNINYFFQFLRFVRHLLAKRGLAERIGNLVGKLQFSNDQL
;
A
#
# COMPACT_ATOMS: atom_id res chain seq x y z
N MET A 1 32.05 -19.15 10.20
CA MET A 1 31.05 -18.84 9.14
C MET A 1 31.71 -19.03 7.79
N ASN A 2 31.11 -19.78 6.86
CA ASN A 2 31.72 -20.08 5.55
C ASN A 2 31.71 -18.82 4.67
N ILE A 3 32.83 -18.50 4.01
CA ILE A 3 32.97 -17.31 3.13
C ILE A 3 31.87 -17.28 2.05
N ARG A 4 31.44 -18.44 1.54
CA ARG A 4 30.34 -18.52 0.56
C ARG A 4 29.01 -18.03 1.15
N HIS A 5 28.71 -18.38 2.39
CA HIS A 5 27.49 -17.93 3.05
C HIS A 5 27.54 -16.43 3.38
N LEU A 6 28.72 -15.89 3.69
CA LEU A 6 28.90 -14.47 3.91
C LEU A 6 28.67 -13.67 2.62
N LEU A 7 29.24 -14.12 1.50
CA LEU A 7 29.06 -13.47 0.21
C LEU A 7 27.59 -13.52 -0.24
N GLN A 8 26.94 -14.67 -0.10
CA GLN A 8 25.52 -14.81 -0.44
C GLN A 8 24.61 -13.88 0.41
N ALA A 9 24.91 -13.74 1.70
CA ALA A 9 24.17 -12.82 2.57
C ALA A 9 24.39 -11.35 2.17
N TYR A 10 25.62 -11.00 1.79
CA TYR A 10 25.95 -9.66 1.29
C TYR A 10 25.20 -9.32 -0.01
N GLU A 11 25.25 -10.21 -1.01
CA GLU A 11 24.54 -10.03 -2.28
C GLU A 11 23.03 -9.89 -2.08
N TYR A 12 22.45 -10.71 -1.19
CA TYR A 12 21.05 -10.60 -0.83
C TYR A 12 20.72 -9.21 -0.25
N LEU A 13 21.46 -8.77 0.76
CA LEU A 13 21.22 -7.46 1.39
C LEU A 13 21.46 -6.30 0.42
N TYR A 14 22.41 -6.43 -0.50
CA TYR A 14 22.65 -5.45 -1.55
C TYR A 14 21.41 -5.26 -2.42
N HIS A 15 20.84 -6.34 -2.96
CA HIS A 15 19.63 -6.26 -3.79
C HIS A 15 18.40 -5.77 -3.02
N VAL A 16 18.29 -6.12 -1.74
CA VAL A 16 17.23 -5.61 -0.87
C VAL A 16 17.37 -4.09 -0.69
N GLY A 17 18.59 -3.60 -0.50
CA GLY A 17 18.90 -2.17 -0.43
C GLY A 17 18.53 -1.44 -1.73
N GLU A 18 18.98 -1.95 -2.88
CA GLU A 18 18.63 -1.39 -4.19
C GLU A 18 17.11 -1.30 -4.40
N ALA A 19 16.38 -2.37 -4.07
CA ALA A 19 14.93 -2.41 -4.21
C ALA A 19 14.23 -1.42 -3.28
N LYS A 20 14.68 -1.31 -2.03
CA LYS A 20 14.15 -0.36 -1.05
C LYS A 20 14.33 1.08 -1.53
N ASP A 21 15.55 1.44 -1.92
CA ASP A 21 15.88 2.82 -2.31
C ASP A 21 15.15 3.21 -3.60
N TRP A 22 15.00 2.27 -4.55
CA TRP A 22 14.18 2.50 -5.74
C TRP A 22 12.69 2.71 -5.39
N LEU A 23 12.15 1.93 -4.45
CA LEU A 23 10.75 2.08 -4.01
C LEU A 23 10.51 3.39 -3.27
N GLU A 24 11.46 3.83 -2.46
CA GLU A 24 11.45 5.16 -1.83
C GLU A 24 11.29 6.24 -2.89
N LEU A 25 12.19 6.25 -3.89
CA LEU A 25 12.16 7.22 -4.97
C LEU A 25 10.81 7.20 -5.72
N VAL A 26 10.32 6.02 -6.11
CA VAL A 26 9.07 5.89 -6.88
C VAL A 26 7.85 6.37 -6.09
N LEU A 27 7.82 6.13 -4.79
CA LEU A 27 6.69 6.47 -3.93
C LEU A 27 6.74 7.91 -3.40
N GLU A 28 7.91 8.51 -3.26
CA GLU A 28 8.07 9.92 -2.84
C GLU A 28 7.84 10.91 -3.98
N MET A 29 7.92 10.46 -5.23
CA MET A 29 7.91 11.30 -6.42
C MET A 29 6.64 12.12 -6.68
N ASN A 30 5.51 11.95 -5.97
CA ASN A 30 4.33 12.83 -6.04
C ASN A 30 3.40 12.64 -4.80
N GLN A 31 3.30 13.64 -3.93
CA GLN A 31 2.40 13.67 -2.75
C GLN A 31 0.93 13.99 -3.09
N ASP A 32 0.47 13.75 -4.31
CA ASP A 32 -0.93 13.96 -4.71
C ASP A 32 -1.83 12.76 -4.40
N ASP A 33 -1.47 11.94 -3.41
CA ASP A 33 -2.43 11.08 -2.73
C ASP A 33 -3.33 11.98 -1.87
N GLY A 34 -4.22 12.69 -2.57
CA GLY A 34 -5.11 13.70 -2.03
C GLY A 34 -5.72 13.30 -0.69
N LEU A 35 -5.72 14.28 0.21
CA LEU A 35 -6.51 14.38 1.42
C LEU A 35 -7.73 13.47 1.34
N ILE A 36 -7.75 12.42 2.16
CA ILE A 36 -8.95 11.61 2.38
C ILE A 36 -10.00 12.59 2.91
N PRO A 37 -11.14 12.83 2.22
CA PRO A 37 -12.22 13.57 2.83
C PRO A 37 -12.75 12.70 3.96
N ALA A 38 -12.37 13.05 5.19
CA ALA A 38 -13.08 12.59 6.36
C ALA A 38 -14.53 13.09 6.25
N ALA A 39 -15.47 12.23 6.62
CA ALA A 39 -16.92 12.41 6.55
C ALA A 39 -17.57 12.05 5.20
N SER A 40 -18.22 10.89 5.24
CA SER A 40 -19.48 10.65 4.52
C SER A 40 -20.38 11.89 4.57
N PRO A 41 -21.06 12.28 3.48
CA PRO A 41 -22.05 13.36 3.54
C PRO A 41 -23.23 12.87 4.37
N CYS A 42 -23.36 13.36 5.60
CA CYS A 42 -24.64 13.30 6.31
C CYS A 42 -25.65 14.11 5.50
N LEU A 43 -26.76 13.47 5.15
CA LEU A 43 -27.89 14.07 4.45
C LEU A 43 -28.39 15.32 5.19
N PRO A 44 -28.75 16.41 4.50
CA PRO A 44 -29.32 17.59 5.15
C PRO A 44 -30.76 17.29 5.60
N HIS A 45 -31.01 17.38 6.90
CA HIS A 45 -32.37 17.51 7.44
C HIS A 45 -32.89 18.94 7.20
N PRO A 46 -34.19 19.11 6.90
CA PRO A 46 -34.75 20.41 6.55
C PRO A 46 -34.88 21.34 7.75
N ALA A 47 -34.65 22.63 7.45
CA ALA A 47 -34.62 23.75 8.36
C ALA A 47 -35.99 24.10 8.97
N GLY A 48 -35.94 24.58 10.22
CA GLY A 48 -37.09 25.16 10.93
C GLY A 48 -36.68 25.95 12.17
N SER A 49 -35.93 27.05 11.97
CA SER A 49 -35.98 28.36 12.67
C SER A 49 -35.94 28.43 14.25
N PRO A 50 -35.89 29.62 14.89
CA PRO A 50 -34.62 30.21 15.35
C PRO A 50 -34.62 30.70 16.82
N MET A 51 -33.44 31.22 17.25
CA MET A 51 -33.17 32.31 18.22
C MET A 51 -32.45 32.02 19.55
N GLU A 52 -31.60 33.01 19.87
CA GLU A 52 -30.91 33.37 21.12
C GLU A 52 -29.58 32.65 21.43
N SER A 53 -28.51 33.31 21.91
CA SER A 53 -28.14 34.72 22.09
C SER A 53 -26.62 34.77 22.40
N LEU A 54 -26.03 35.96 22.32
CA LEU A 54 -24.60 36.27 22.44
C LEU A 54 -23.99 36.00 23.82
N SER A 55 -22.76 35.46 23.88
CA SER A 55 -21.71 35.88 24.83
C SER A 55 -20.32 35.36 24.40
N GLY A 56 -19.32 36.23 24.49
CA GLY A 56 -18.01 36.06 23.85
C GLY A 56 -16.97 35.27 24.64
N GLY A 57 -15.87 34.98 23.93
CA GLY A 57 -14.61 34.45 24.45
C GLY A 57 -13.66 34.13 23.29
N LEU A 58 -12.59 34.90 23.14
CA LEU A 58 -11.47 34.63 22.22
C LEU A 58 -10.49 33.62 22.89
N PRO A 59 -9.52 33.07 22.14
CA PRO A 59 -9.35 31.65 21.87
C PRO A 59 -8.40 30.97 22.86
N ASP A 60 -8.73 29.75 23.30
CA ASP A 60 -7.75 28.90 23.97
C ASP A 60 -7.14 27.90 22.97
N LEU A 61 -5.81 27.94 22.94
CA LEU A 61 -4.94 27.12 22.12
C LEU A 61 -4.91 25.71 22.73
N SER A 62 -5.74 24.82 22.21
CA SER A 62 -5.49 23.38 22.37
C SER A 62 -5.74 22.67 21.04
N ALA A 63 -4.78 22.85 20.14
CA ALA A 63 -4.53 21.89 19.08
C ALA A 63 -4.09 20.57 19.74
N SER A 64 -5.05 19.77 20.21
CA SER A 64 -4.82 18.35 20.44
C SER A 64 -4.80 17.68 19.07
N ALA A 65 -3.65 17.76 18.41
CA ALA A 65 -3.32 16.88 17.31
C ALA A 65 -3.40 15.45 17.84
N ASP A 66 -4.48 14.77 17.50
CA ASP A 66 -4.69 13.35 17.73
C ASP A 66 -3.52 12.59 17.05
N PRO A 67 -2.62 11.89 17.77
CA PRO A 67 -1.45 11.27 17.17
C PRO A 67 -1.78 9.94 16.45
N THR A 68 -3.04 9.67 16.11
CA THR A 68 -3.48 8.32 15.73
C THR A 68 -3.70 8.10 14.22
N THR A 69 -3.25 8.99 13.32
CA THR A 69 -3.47 8.81 11.86
C THR A 69 -2.21 8.88 10.99
N THR A 70 -1.01 8.91 11.58
CA THR A 70 0.24 9.00 10.78
C THR A 70 1.31 8.04 11.29
N THR A 71 1.00 6.74 11.39
CA THR A 71 2.05 5.71 11.23
C THR A 71 2.00 5.22 9.79
N THR A 72 2.20 6.18 8.89
CA THR A 72 2.39 5.96 7.46
C THR A 72 3.66 5.13 7.33
N HIS A 73 3.60 4.01 6.60
CA HIS A 73 4.78 3.25 6.14
C HIS A 73 5.74 4.18 5.39
N GLN A 74 6.55 4.89 6.16
CA GLN A 74 7.61 5.75 5.73
C GLN A 74 8.82 4.83 5.55
N LEU A 75 9.21 4.62 4.31
CA LEU A 75 10.33 3.74 3.98
C LEU A 75 11.67 4.27 4.52
N HIS A 76 11.79 5.59 4.65
CA HIS A 76 13.02 6.31 5.02
C HIS A 76 13.65 5.90 6.36
N ASN A 77 12.92 5.24 7.27
CA ASN A 77 13.43 4.79 8.57
C ASN A 77 13.53 3.26 8.71
N LEU A 78 13.24 2.50 7.65
CA LEU A 78 13.31 1.04 7.67
C LEU A 78 14.71 0.55 7.36
N SER A 79 15.24 -0.36 8.19
CA SER A 79 16.49 -1.03 7.86
C SER A 79 16.32 -1.96 6.66
N VAL A 80 17.40 -2.18 5.91
CA VAL A 80 17.44 -3.15 4.80
C VAL A 80 16.99 -4.54 5.26
N THR A 81 17.27 -4.92 6.51
CA THR A 81 16.88 -6.21 7.07
C THR A 81 15.38 -6.32 7.39
N GLU A 82 14.72 -5.22 7.76
CA GLU A 82 13.29 -5.20 8.09
C GLU A 82 12.41 -5.03 6.85
N PHE A 83 12.94 -4.35 5.82
CA PHE A 83 12.21 -4.01 4.61
C PHE A 83 11.45 -5.20 3.97
N PRO A 84 12.04 -6.40 3.76
CA PRO A 84 11.31 -7.54 3.19
C PRO A 84 10.08 -7.96 4.00
N GLN A 85 10.13 -7.81 5.33
CA GLN A 85 9.02 -8.13 6.20
C GLN A 85 7.85 -7.16 5.99
N THR A 86 8.13 -5.89 5.71
CA THR A 86 7.11 -4.87 5.45
C THR A 86 6.36 -5.08 4.14
N LEU A 87 6.90 -5.86 3.21
CA LEU A 87 6.20 -6.21 1.97
C LEU A 87 5.06 -7.21 2.18
N ARG A 88 5.02 -7.92 3.32
CA ARG A 88 4.10 -9.04 3.55
C ARG A 88 2.64 -8.64 3.69
N ASP A 89 2.36 -7.43 4.18
CA ASP A 89 0.98 -6.91 4.27
C ASP A 89 0.46 -6.35 2.93
N GLY A 90 1.33 -6.30 1.92
CA GLY A 90 1.02 -5.81 0.58
C GLY A 90 0.80 -4.32 0.47
N VAL A 91 0.96 -3.52 1.53
CA VAL A 91 0.72 -2.07 1.50
C VAL A 91 1.69 -1.38 0.54
N ILE A 92 2.99 -1.63 0.67
CA ILE A 92 4.01 -1.07 -0.24
C ILE A 92 3.79 -1.55 -1.70
N PRO A 93 3.60 -2.85 -1.97
CA PRO A 93 3.22 -3.33 -3.31
C PRO A 93 1.96 -2.67 -3.87
N ALA A 94 0.90 -2.51 -3.09
CA ALA A 94 -0.33 -1.88 -3.54
C ALA A 94 -0.14 -0.39 -3.86
N ARG A 95 0.66 0.33 -3.06
CA ARG A 95 1.05 1.72 -3.35
C ARG A 95 1.85 1.82 -4.65
N LEU A 96 2.78 0.90 -4.89
CA LEU A 96 3.53 0.83 -6.15
C LEU A 96 2.59 0.65 -7.35
N VAL A 97 1.64 -0.28 -7.25
CA VAL A 97 0.65 -0.49 -8.32
C VAL A 97 -0.18 0.78 -8.51
N ARG A 98 -0.65 1.41 -7.43
CA ARG A 98 -1.41 2.66 -7.51
C ARG A 98 -0.62 3.78 -8.20
N ARG A 99 0.70 3.83 -7.98
CA ARG A 99 1.58 4.81 -8.62
C ARG A 99 1.66 4.67 -10.14
N PHE A 100 1.64 3.44 -10.66
CA PHE A 100 1.75 3.15 -12.10
C PHE A 100 0.41 2.97 -12.82
N ARG A 101 -0.64 2.59 -12.09
CA ARG A 101 -1.96 2.22 -12.62
C ARG A 101 -3.09 3.06 -12.03
N GLY A 102 -2.79 4.11 -11.28
CA GLY A 102 -3.79 5.00 -10.70
C GLY A 102 -4.74 4.35 -9.69
N ARG A 103 -5.68 5.16 -9.22
CA ARG A 103 -6.67 4.79 -8.19
C ARG A 103 -7.78 3.91 -8.75
N GLU A 104 -8.01 3.92 -10.06
CA GLU A 104 -8.97 3.05 -10.73
C GLU A 104 -8.64 1.56 -10.55
N HIS A 105 -7.34 1.22 -10.50
CA HIS A 105 -6.87 -0.14 -10.31
C HIS A 105 -6.57 -0.48 -8.85
N VAL A 106 -6.32 0.53 -8.01
CA VAL A 106 -6.11 0.38 -6.56
C VAL A 106 -6.98 1.37 -5.80
N PRO A 107 -8.30 1.13 -5.74
CA PRO A 107 -9.25 2.10 -5.15
C PRO A 107 -9.07 2.23 -3.64
N ARG A 108 -8.71 1.14 -2.96
CA ARG A 108 -8.54 1.12 -1.50
C ARG A 108 -7.41 0.19 -1.10
N ILE A 109 -6.48 0.72 -0.32
CA ILE A 109 -5.40 -0.03 0.34
C ILE A 109 -5.81 -0.23 1.80
N PHE A 110 -5.79 -1.48 2.26
CA PHE A 110 -6.08 -1.80 3.65
C PHE A 110 -4.81 -1.68 4.49
N ILE A 111 -4.87 -1.00 5.63
CA ILE A 111 -3.72 -0.80 6.53
C ILE A 111 -4.16 -1.20 7.93
N HIS A 112 -3.37 -2.04 8.59
CA HIS A 112 -3.63 -2.50 9.95
C HIS A 112 -2.32 -3.00 10.58
N PRO A 113 -2.02 -2.68 11.86
CA PRO A 113 -0.74 -3.00 12.50
C PRO A 113 -0.46 -4.50 12.63
N LYS A 114 -1.51 -5.33 12.66
CA LYS A 114 -1.39 -6.80 12.64
C LYS A 114 -1.73 -7.34 11.27
N LEU A 115 -0.95 -8.33 10.83
CA LEU A 115 -1.24 -9.08 9.61
C LEU A 115 -2.55 -9.85 9.77
N GLN A 116 -3.43 -9.75 8.77
CA GLN A 116 -4.78 -10.27 8.75
C GLN A 116 -5.13 -10.67 7.32
N TYR A 117 -6.07 -11.60 7.16
CA TYR A 117 -6.52 -12.06 5.84
C TYR A 117 -6.91 -10.91 4.89
N ARG A 118 -7.46 -9.81 5.42
CA ARG A 118 -7.88 -8.66 4.60
C ARG A 118 -6.72 -8.00 3.84
N HIS A 119 -5.47 -8.14 4.29
CA HIS A 119 -4.27 -7.69 3.58
C HIS A 119 -4.03 -8.45 2.27
N SER A 120 -4.61 -9.64 2.10
CA SER A 120 -4.59 -10.36 0.82
C SER A 120 -5.14 -9.51 -0.33
N ASN A 121 -6.08 -8.59 -0.06
CA ASN A 121 -6.58 -7.65 -1.07
C ASN A 121 -5.48 -6.73 -1.60
N ASN A 122 -4.56 -6.29 -0.72
CA ASN A 122 -3.44 -5.45 -1.13
C ASN A 122 -2.50 -6.22 -2.08
N ILE A 123 -2.19 -7.47 -1.70
CA ILE A 123 -1.35 -8.38 -2.51
C ILE A 123 -2.04 -8.70 -3.84
N ASN A 124 -3.37 -8.86 -3.85
CA ASN A 124 -4.12 -9.15 -5.07
C ASN A 124 -3.99 -8.03 -6.13
N TYR A 125 -3.89 -6.75 -5.73
CA TYR A 125 -3.59 -5.68 -6.68
C TYR A 125 -2.24 -5.87 -7.36
N PHE A 126 -1.22 -6.29 -6.59
CA PHE A 126 0.11 -6.59 -7.13
C PHE A 126 0.07 -7.77 -8.11
N PHE A 127 -0.63 -8.86 -7.80
CA PHE A 127 -0.78 -9.97 -8.74
C PHE A 127 -1.55 -9.60 -10.00
N GLN A 128 -2.58 -8.75 -9.90
CA GLN A 128 -3.27 -8.20 -11.07
C GLN A 128 -2.33 -7.36 -11.93
N PHE A 129 -1.48 -6.54 -11.30
CA PHE A 129 -0.44 -5.79 -12.00
C PHE A 129 0.56 -6.71 -12.72
N LEU A 130 1.05 -7.77 -12.07
CA LEU A 130 1.93 -8.76 -12.71
C LEU A 130 1.24 -9.46 -13.89
N ARG A 131 -0.05 -9.77 -13.79
CA ARG A 131 -0.82 -10.31 -14.92
C ARG A 131 -0.86 -9.34 -16.10
N PHE A 132 -1.01 -8.04 -15.82
CA PHE A 132 -0.95 -7.00 -16.83
C PHE A 132 0.45 -6.90 -17.47
N VAL A 133 1.52 -6.82 -16.66
CA VAL A 133 2.92 -6.77 -17.14
C VAL A 133 3.24 -7.99 -18.00
N ARG A 134 2.89 -9.19 -17.53
CA ARG A 134 3.05 -10.43 -18.30
C ARG A 134 2.36 -10.36 -19.66
N HIS A 135 1.10 -9.91 -19.70
CA HIS A 135 0.37 -9.77 -20.95
C HIS A 135 1.04 -8.75 -21.89
N LEU A 136 1.51 -7.63 -21.34
CA LEU A 136 2.23 -6.58 -22.08
C LEU A 136 3.53 -7.13 -22.70
N LEU A 137 4.33 -7.85 -21.93
CA LEU A 137 5.58 -8.46 -22.40
C LEU A 137 5.32 -9.51 -23.49
N ALA A 138 4.31 -10.36 -23.30
CA ALA A 138 3.96 -11.36 -24.31
C ALA A 138 3.44 -10.73 -25.62
N LYS A 139 2.67 -9.64 -25.53
CA LYS A 139 2.23 -8.87 -26.71
C LYS A 139 3.41 -8.25 -27.48
N ARG A 140 4.51 -7.95 -26.78
CA ARG A 140 5.75 -7.43 -27.35
C ARG A 140 6.71 -8.54 -27.83
N GLY A 141 6.34 -9.81 -27.70
CA GLY A 141 7.22 -10.94 -28.04
C GLY A 141 8.40 -11.14 -27.08
N LEU A 142 8.38 -10.51 -25.91
CA LEU A 142 9.46 -10.57 -24.91
C LEU A 142 9.25 -11.66 -23.85
N ALA A 143 8.08 -12.31 -23.83
CA ALA A 143 7.76 -13.39 -22.90
C ALA A 143 6.74 -14.36 -23.51
N GLU A 144 6.74 -15.61 -23.06
CA GLU A 144 5.76 -16.60 -23.49
C GLU A 144 4.35 -16.31 -22.93
N ARG A 145 3.32 -16.67 -23.71
CA ARG A 145 1.93 -16.59 -23.25
C ARG A 145 1.60 -17.78 -22.35
N ILE A 146 1.61 -17.55 -21.03
CA ILE A 146 0.98 -18.49 -20.08
C ILE A 146 -0.52 -18.58 -20.38
N GLY A 147 -0.99 -19.78 -20.72
CA GLY A 147 -2.41 -20.09 -20.97
C GLY A 147 -3.28 -20.03 -19.71
N ASN A 148 -4.56 -20.42 -19.81
CA ASN A 148 -5.43 -20.50 -18.65
C ASN A 148 -4.97 -21.63 -17.70
N LEU A 149 -4.84 -21.31 -16.41
CA LEU A 149 -4.46 -22.25 -15.36
C LEU A 149 -5.65 -22.74 -14.52
N VAL A 150 -6.86 -22.18 -14.74
CA VAL A 150 -8.09 -22.67 -14.12
C VAL A 150 -8.31 -24.13 -14.53
N GLY A 151 -8.50 -25.01 -13.54
CA GLY A 151 -8.60 -26.46 -13.74
C GLY A 151 -7.27 -27.20 -13.87
N LYS A 152 -6.14 -26.50 -14.04
CA LYS A 152 -4.79 -27.08 -13.96
C LYS A 152 -4.20 -26.99 -12.56
N LEU A 153 -4.53 -25.92 -11.84
CA LEU A 153 -4.19 -25.77 -10.43
C LEU A 153 -5.27 -26.44 -9.58
N GLN A 154 -4.85 -27.38 -8.74
CA GLN A 154 -5.66 -28.01 -7.72
C GLN A 154 -5.08 -27.65 -6.36
N PHE A 155 -5.94 -27.34 -5.41
CA PHE A 155 -5.57 -27.00 -4.04
C PHE A 155 -6.24 -27.99 -3.11
N SER A 156 -5.48 -28.53 -2.15
CA SER A 156 -6.07 -29.34 -1.07
C SER A 156 -6.78 -28.45 -0.06
N ASN A 157 -7.64 -29.03 0.78
CA ASN A 157 -8.30 -28.28 1.86
C ASN A 157 -7.29 -27.66 2.83
N ASP A 158 -6.16 -28.32 3.09
CA ASP A 158 -5.10 -27.79 3.97
C ASP A 158 -4.35 -26.59 3.36
N GLN A 159 -4.50 -26.35 2.05
CA GLN A 159 -3.86 -25.24 1.34
C GLN A 159 -4.76 -24.01 1.22
N LEU A 160 -6.05 -24.11 1.53
CA LEU A 160 -7.06 -23.05 1.42
C LEU A 160 -7.31 -22.35 2.75
#